data_AF-A0A401TNZ5-F1
#
_entry.id   AF-A0A401TNZ5-F1
#
_cell.length_a   1.000
_cell.length_b   1.000
_cell.length_c   1.000
_cell.angle_alpha   90.00
_cell.angle_beta   90.00
_cell.angle_gamma   90.00
#
_symmetry.space_group_name_H-M   'P 1'
#
loop_
_entity.id
_entity.type
_entity.pdbx_description
1 polymer ?
#
loop_
_entity_poly.entity_id
_entity_poly.type
_entity_poly.pdbx_seq_one_letter_code
_entity_poly.pdbx_strand_id
1 'polypeptide(L)'
;MVVAEATYESTDPTVDSQIVKLKASGANVLFMHAIPKQAAQAIKKIGEIGWKPDMFFLAATSTSVSSVLKPAGFEHSKGIISSYSLKDPNDPQWKDDPDVIALKTFMKDYFPDGNLQDQLIVYGYVVAEATVQVLKQCGDDLTHENIMKQAANLDIALPMFLPGIKVKTSPTDYFPVEAMRLQKFNGETWQLFGDTIGND
;
A
#
# COMPACT_ATOMS: atom_id res chain seq x y z
N MET A 1 10.09 17.79 -13.97
CA MET A 1 10.68 18.79 -13.05
C MET A 1 9.65 19.08 -11.96
N VAL A 2 10.07 19.18 -10.69
CA VAL A 2 9.17 19.59 -9.59
C VAL A 2 8.98 21.10 -9.65
N VAL A 3 7.73 21.57 -9.65
CA VAL A 3 7.38 23.00 -9.78
C VAL A 3 6.83 23.60 -8.50
N ALA A 4 6.39 22.78 -7.55
CA ALA A 4 5.95 23.19 -6.22
C ALA A 4 6.00 22.03 -5.24
N GLU A 5 6.15 22.36 -3.97
CA GLU A 5 6.08 21.43 -2.85
C GLU A 5 5.22 22.06 -1.73
N ALA A 6 4.48 21.19 -1.04
CA ALA A 6 3.69 21.55 0.12
C ALA A 6 3.74 20.40 1.13
N THR A 7 4.11 20.73 2.37
CA THR A 7 4.22 19.78 3.48
C THR A 7 3.03 19.94 4.43
N TYR A 8 2.84 18.93 5.29
CA TYR A 8 1.83 18.92 6.34
C TYR A 8 2.37 18.16 7.55
N GLU A 9 1.84 18.44 8.73
CA GLU A 9 2.10 17.69 9.94
C GLU A 9 1.01 16.65 10.19
N SER A 10 1.36 15.50 10.77
CA SER A 10 0.39 14.42 11.04
C SER A 10 -0.78 14.87 11.92
N THR A 11 -0.54 15.86 12.79
CA THR A 11 -1.51 16.49 13.68
C THR A 11 -2.36 17.57 13.02
N ASP A 12 -2.07 17.97 11.79
CA ASP A 12 -2.82 19.00 11.10
C ASP A 12 -4.30 18.59 10.94
N PRO A 13 -5.23 19.53 11.15
CA PRO A 13 -6.65 19.25 11.02
C PRO A 13 -7.05 19.02 9.55
N THR A 14 -6.37 19.68 8.61
CA THR A 14 -6.62 19.61 7.17
C THR A 14 -5.37 19.95 6.35
N VAL A 15 -5.36 19.51 5.08
CA VAL A 15 -4.35 19.83 4.06
C VAL A 15 -4.91 20.65 2.89
N ASP A 16 -6.10 21.24 3.05
CA ASP A 16 -6.79 21.97 1.98
C ASP A 16 -5.94 23.08 1.35
N SER A 17 -5.23 23.86 2.17
CA SER A 17 -4.43 24.99 1.71
C SER A 17 -3.24 24.53 0.85
N GLN A 18 -2.65 23.39 1.19
CA GLN A 18 -1.58 22.75 0.46
C GLN A 18 -2.06 22.35 -0.94
N ILE A 19 -3.26 21.74 -1.05
CA ILE A 19 -3.85 21.35 -2.33
C ILE A 19 -4.15 22.57 -3.21
N VAL A 20 -4.69 23.65 -2.65
CA VAL A 20 -4.93 24.89 -3.40
C VAL A 20 -3.62 25.48 -3.91
N LYS A 21 -2.58 25.52 -3.07
CA LYS A 21 -1.24 25.99 -3.46
C LYS A 21 -0.66 25.14 -4.60
N LEU A 22 -0.77 23.81 -4.51
CA LEU A 22 -0.28 22.88 -5.53
C LEU A 22 -1.04 23.05 -6.85
N LYS A 23 -2.37 23.20 -6.83
CA LYS A 23 -3.16 23.53 -8.03
C LYS A 23 -2.70 24.84 -8.68
N ALA A 24 -2.49 25.87 -7.87
CA ALA A 24 -2.09 27.20 -8.36
C ALA A 24 -0.69 27.21 -9.01
N SER A 25 0.15 26.21 -8.74
CA SER A 25 1.46 26.07 -9.40
C SER A 25 1.38 25.72 -10.89
N GLY A 26 0.21 25.30 -11.39
CA GLY A 26 0.04 24.83 -12.76
C GLY A 26 0.60 23.43 -13.01
N ALA A 27 0.92 22.67 -11.95
CA ALA A 27 1.38 21.29 -12.06
C ALA A 27 0.33 20.41 -12.77
N ASN A 28 0.81 19.61 -13.73
CA ASN A 28 -0.01 18.63 -14.44
C ASN A 28 0.13 17.20 -13.86
N VAL A 29 1.15 16.94 -13.04
CA VAL A 29 1.31 15.69 -12.30
C VAL A 29 1.29 16.00 -10.81
N LEU A 30 0.51 15.22 -10.05
CA LEU A 30 0.51 15.25 -8.59
C LEU A 30 1.09 13.95 -8.06
N PHE A 31 2.13 14.05 -7.24
CA PHE A 31 2.61 12.95 -6.41
C PHE A 31 2.26 13.25 -4.96
N MET A 32 1.43 12.40 -4.36
CA MET A 32 0.92 12.58 -3.00
C MET A 32 1.47 11.51 -2.09
N HIS A 33 2.45 11.91 -1.28
CA HIS A 33 2.92 11.11 -0.16
C HIS A 33 2.25 11.62 1.12
N ALA A 34 1.05 11.11 1.40
CA ALA A 34 0.28 11.46 2.58
C ALA A 34 -0.21 10.21 3.31
N ILE A 35 -0.38 10.30 4.63
CA ILE A 35 -1.01 9.26 5.47
C ILE A 35 -2.53 9.21 5.21
N PRO A 36 -3.23 8.10 5.57
CA PRO A 36 -4.60 7.84 5.13
C PRO A 36 -5.60 8.99 5.32
N LYS A 37 -5.62 9.63 6.50
CA LYS A 37 -6.52 10.75 6.80
C LYS A 37 -6.27 11.94 5.85
N GLN A 38 -5.02 12.39 5.75
CA GLN A 38 -4.66 13.54 4.92
C GLN A 38 -4.79 13.22 3.42
N ALA A 39 -4.51 11.98 3.00
CA ALA A 39 -4.78 11.53 1.63
C ALA A 39 -6.27 11.61 1.29
N ALA A 40 -7.16 11.13 2.17
CA ALA A 40 -8.61 11.21 1.96
C ALA A 40 -9.09 12.65 1.83
N GLN A 41 -8.62 13.54 2.72
CA GLN A 41 -8.93 14.96 2.69
C GLN A 41 -8.43 15.61 1.40
N ALA A 42 -7.20 15.31 0.99
CA ALA A 42 -6.60 15.87 -0.21
C ALA A 42 -7.33 15.42 -1.49
N ILE A 43 -7.61 14.13 -1.65
CA ILE A 43 -8.36 13.59 -2.80
C ILE A 43 -9.74 14.25 -2.89
N LYS A 44 -10.46 14.34 -1.76
CA LYS A 44 -11.74 15.04 -1.70
C LYS A 44 -11.60 16.49 -2.14
N LYS A 45 -10.61 17.22 -1.61
CA LYS A 45 -10.38 18.62 -1.95
C LYS A 45 -10.07 18.83 -3.42
N ILE A 46 -9.23 17.98 -4.01
CA ILE A 46 -8.89 17.97 -5.44
C ILE A 46 -10.18 17.87 -6.28
N GLY A 47 -11.07 16.94 -5.89
CA GLY A 47 -12.39 16.76 -6.48
C GLY A 47 -13.28 18.01 -6.36
N GLU A 48 -13.43 18.55 -5.15
CA GLU A 48 -14.25 19.73 -4.85
C GLU A 48 -13.82 20.97 -5.63
N ILE A 49 -12.51 21.18 -5.81
CA ILE A 49 -11.98 22.32 -6.57
C ILE A 49 -11.86 22.02 -8.08
N GLY A 50 -12.30 20.84 -8.53
CA GLY A 50 -12.27 20.41 -9.92
C GLY A 50 -10.87 20.36 -10.53
N TRP A 51 -9.82 20.14 -9.71
CA TRP A 51 -8.48 19.95 -10.25
C TRP A 51 -8.34 18.55 -10.84
N LYS A 52 -7.87 18.46 -12.08
CA LYS A 52 -7.66 17.21 -12.81
C LYS A 52 -6.21 17.15 -13.31
N PRO A 53 -5.26 16.69 -12.49
CA PRO A 53 -3.91 16.38 -12.97
C PRO A 53 -3.98 15.33 -14.09
N ASP A 54 -3.08 15.40 -15.07
CA ASP A 54 -2.90 14.37 -16.10
C ASP A 54 -2.52 13.03 -15.46
N MET A 55 -1.75 13.08 -14.36
CA MET A 55 -1.41 11.92 -13.54
C MET A 55 -1.47 12.27 -12.06
N PHE A 56 -2.07 11.38 -11.27
CA PHE A 56 -2.14 11.49 -9.83
C PHE A 56 -1.63 10.19 -9.20
N PHE A 57 -0.43 10.26 -8.62
CA PHE A 57 0.19 9.19 -7.85
C PHE A 57 -0.11 9.33 -6.36
N LEU A 58 -0.53 8.24 -5.73
CA LEU A 58 -0.81 8.12 -4.31
C LEU A 58 0.16 7.13 -3.67
N ALA A 59 0.70 7.46 -2.50
CA ALA A 59 1.55 6.55 -1.75
C ALA A 59 0.85 5.22 -1.45
N ALA A 60 1.61 4.12 -1.51
CA ALA A 60 1.12 2.77 -1.23
C ALA A 60 0.52 2.63 0.18
N THR A 61 0.92 3.49 1.12
CA THR A 61 0.39 3.53 2.50
C THR A 61 -1.04 4.07 2.59
N SER A 62 -1.59 4.62 1.50
CA SER A 62 -2.92 5.26 1.44
C SER A 62 -3.86 4.61 0.41
N THR A 63 -3.62 3.36 0.02
CA THR A 63 -4.42 2.64 -0.98
C THR A 63 -5.72 2.03 -0.44
N SER A 64 -5.97 2.10 0.88
CA SER A 64 -7.15 1.51 1.50
C SER A 64 -8.46 2.06 0.88
N VAL A 65 -9.26 1.17 0.29
CA VAL A 65 -10.53 1.54 -0.34
C VAL A 65 -11.52 2.04 0.72
N SER A 66 -11.57 1.36 1.86
CA SER A 66 -12.52 1.65 2.92
C SER A 66 -12.19 2.90 3.74
N SER A 67 -10.91 3.13 4.05
CA SER A 67 -10.48 4.23 4.93
C SER A 67 -9.99 5.48 4.20
N VAL A 68 -9.62 5.38 2.91
CA VAL A 68 -9.13 6.52 2.12
C VAL A 68 -10.07 6.86 0.97
N LEU A 69 -10.27 5.93 0.02
CA LEU A 69 -10.97 6.25 -1.23
C LEU A 69 -12.47 6.46 -1.04
N LYS A 70 -13.11 5.66 -0.18
CA LYS A 70 -14.55 5.79 0.12
C LYS A 70 -14.86 7.12 0.82
N PRO A 71 -14.14 7.53 1.89
CA PRO A 71 -14.34 8.86 2.50
C PRO A 71 -13.97 10.02 1.58
N ALA A 72 -13.01 9.83 0.67
CA ALA A 72 -12.66 10.83 -0.33
C ALA A 72 -13.72 10.98 -1.44
N GLY A 73 -14.49 9.92 -1.69
CA GLY A 73 -15.43 9.80 -2.80
C GLY A 73 -14.79 9.05 -3.97
N PHE A 74 -15.45 7.97 -4.42
CA PHE A 74 -14.93 7.13 -5.51
C PHE A 74 -14.80 7.88 -6.84
N GLU A 75 -15.72 8.81 -7.13
CA GLU A 75 -15.63 9.67 -8.31
C GLU A 75 -14.37 10.56 -8.31
N HIS A 76 -13.94 11.03 -7.12
CA HIS A 76 -12.71 11.81 -6.98
C HIS A 76 -11.45 10.94 -6.99
N SER A 77 -11.61 9.65 -6.71
CA SER A 77 -10.52 8.67 -6.61
C SER A 77 -10.24 7.93 -7.91
N LYS A 78 -11.16 7.94 -8.87
CA LYS A 78 -11.05 7.20 -10.13
C LYS A 78 -9.86 7.69 -10.94
N GLY A 79 -9.04 6.75 -11.40
CA GLY A 79 -7.84 7.02 -12.20
C GLY A 79 -6.58 7.32 -11.38
N ILE A 80 -6.67 7.43 -10.04
CA ILE A 80 -5.49 7.52 -9.17
C ILE A 80 -4.61 6.28 -9.41
N ILE A 81 -3.31 6.51 -9.47
CA ILE A 81 -2.27 5.51 -9.65
C ILE A 81 -1.55 5.32 -8.31
N SER A 82 -1.24 4.08 -7.96
CA SER A 82 -0.35 3.76 -6.86
C SER A 82 0.57 2.60 -7.25
N SER A 83 1.42 2.18 -6.33
CA SER A 83 2.22 0.96 -6.44
C SER A 83 1.87 0.00 -5.31
N TYR A 84 2.01 -1.29 -5.57
CA TYR A 84 1.81 -2.31 -4.54
C TYR A 84 2.57 -3.59 -4.85
N SER A 85 2.79 -4.39 -3.82
CA SER A 85 3.52 -5.67 -3.91
C SER A 85 2.66 -6.86 -3.48
N LEU A 86 1.43 -6.62 -3.02
CA LEU A 86 0.52 -7.64 -2.50
C LEU A 86 -0.71 -7.80 -3.41
N LYS A 87 -1.33 -8.99 -3.38
CA LYS A 87 -2.61 -9.30 -4.02
C LYS A 87 -3.73 -8.52 -3.32
N ASP A 88 -4.68 -8.00 -4.09
CA ASP A 88 -5.90 -7.40 -3.55
C ASP A 88 -7.00 -8.48 -3.43
N PRO A 89 -7.49 -8.83 -2.22
CA PRO A 89 -8.53 -9.85 -2.05
C PRO A 89 -9.89 -9.47 -2.67
N ASN A 90 -10.05 -8.21 -3.08
CA ASN A 90 -11.24 -7.66 -3.72
C ASN A 90 -11.13 -7.65 -5.25
N ASP A 91 -9.93 -7.82 -5.81
CA ASP A 91 -9.75 -7.97 -7.25
C ASP A 91 -10.22 -9.39 -7.67
N PRO A 92 -11.21 -9.50 -8.58
CA PRO A 92 -11.70 -10.79 -9.06
C PRO A 92 -10.63 -11.71 -9.64
N GLN A 93 -9.49 -11.16 -10.09
CA GLN A 93 -8.35 -11.94 -10.56
C GLN A 93 -7.86 -12.95 -9.51
N TRP A 94 -7.94 -12.61 -8.22
CA TRP A 94 -7.41 -13.44 -7.12
C TRP A 94 -8.48 -14.22 -6.37
N LYS A 95 -9.72 -14.26 -6.87
CA LYS A 95 -10.86 -14.85 -6.13
C LYS A 95 -10.65 -16.32 -5.75
N ASP A 96 -9.97 -17.07 -6.63
CA ASP A 96 -9.71 -18.52 -6.50
C ASP A 96 -8.25 -18.80 -6.08
N ASP A 97 -7.48 -17.77 -5.76
CA ASP A 97 -6.08 -17.90 -5.36
C ASP A 97 -5.98 -18.52 -3.95
N PRO A 98 -5.15 -19.57 -3.74
CA PRO A 98 -5.04 -20.24 -2.45
C PRO A 98 -4.67 -19.32 -1.28
N ASP A 99 -3.81 -18.32 -1.50
CA ASP A 99 -3.38 -17.40 -0.45
C ASP A 99 -4.53 -16.46 -0.05
N VAL A 100 -5.32 -16.01 -1.03
CA VAL A 100 -6.49 -15.16 -0.78
C VAL A 100 -7.57 -15.95 -0.03
N ILE A 101 -7.77 -17.22 -0.37
CA ILE A 101 -8.69 -18.10 0.33
C ILE A 101 -8.21 -18.33 1.78
N ALA A 102 -6.91 -18.53 1.98
CA ALA A 102 -6.31 -18.70 3.30
C ALA A 102 -6.49 -17.45 4.17
N LEU A 103 -6.22 -16.25 3.62
CA LEU A 103 -6.48 -14.98 4.31
C LEU A 103 -7.96 -14.83 4.68
N LYS A 104 -8.88 -15.10 3.75
CA LYS A 104 -10.33 -15.01 4.01
C LYS A 104 -10.78 -15.97 5.11
N THR A 105 -10.22 -17.18 5.12
CA THR A 105 -10.48 -18.18 6.16
C THR A 105 -9.93 -17.72 7.51
N PHE A 106 -8.69 -17.24 7.55
CA PHE A 106 -8.07 -16.68 8.74
C PHE A 106 -8.91 -15.54 9.34
N MET A 107 -9.35 -14.60 8.50
CA MET A 107 -10.20 -13.50 8.96
C MET A 107 -11.54 -13.99 9.48
N LYS A 108 -12.19 -14.94 8.80
CA LYS A 108 -13.46 -15.51 9.28
C LYS A 108 -13.33 -16.13 10.69
N ASP A 109 -12.23 -16.85 10.93
CA ASP A 109 -12.06 -17.62 12.17
C ASP A 109 -11.52 -16.77 13.33
N TYR A 110 -10.66 -15.78 13.05
CA TYR A 110 -9.92 -15.04 14.08
C TYR A 110 -10.13 -13.52 14.08
N PHE A 111 -10.64 -12.95 12.98
CA PHE A 111 -10.90 -11.51 12.88
C PHE A 111 -12.17 -11.19 12.05
N PRO A 112 -13.36 -11.68 12.48
CA PRO A 112 -14.58 -11.63 11.68
C PRO A 112 -15.09 -10.21 11.44
N ASP A 113 -14.75 -9.26 12.31
CA ASP A 113 -15.09 -7.84 12.17
C ASP A 113 -14.15 -7.08 11.20
N GLY A 114 -13.11 -7.74 10.71
CA GLY A 114 -12.13 -7.16 9.79
C GLY A 114 -12.74 -6.85 8.42
N ASN A 115 -12.36 -5.71 7.84
CA ASN A 115 -12.85 -5.27 6.54
C ASN A 115 -11.88 -5.66 5.41
N LEU A 116 -12.21 -6.70 4.62
CA LEU A 116 -11.41 -7.14 3.48
C LEU A 116 -11.15 -6.04 2.41
N GLN A 117 -11.94 -4.97 2.40
CA GLN A 117 -11.70 -3.80 1.52
C GLN A 117 -10.53 -2.92 2.01
N ASP A 118 -10.00 -3.18 3.19
CA ASP A 118 -8.85 -2.50 3.73
C ASP A 118 -7.55 -3.25 3.40
N GLN A 119 -6.80 -2.74 2.43
CA GLN A 119 -5.51 -3.32 2.04
C GLN A 119 -4.49 -3.38 3.19
N LEU A 120 -4.65 -2.56 4.23
CA LEU A 120 -3.79 -2.61 5.43
C LEU A 120 -3.94 -3.90 6.24
N ILE A 121 -5.08 -4.59 6.14
CA ILE A 121 -5.25 -5.91 6.76
C ILE A 121 -4.38 -6.95 6.05
N VAL A 122 -4.31 -6.89 4.71
CA VAL A 122 -3.43 -7.77 3.92
C VAL A 122 -1.97 -7.50 4.29
N TYR A 123 -1.58 -6.23 4.38
CA TYR A 123 -0.25 -5.85 4.82
C TYR A 123 0.08 -6.41 6.21
N GLY A 124 -0.82 -6.25 7.18
CA GLY A 124 -0.65 -6.79 8.54
C GLY A 124 -0.50 -8.32 8.56
N TYR A 125 -1.31 -9.03 7.77
CA TYR A 125 -1.22 -10.48 7.62
C TYR A 125 0.16 -10.91 7.09
N VAL A 126 0.65 -10.24 6.04
CA VAL A 126 1.96 -10.53 5.45
C VAL A 126 3.11 -10.24 6.40
N VAL A 127 3.05 -9.14 7.16
CA VAL A 127 4.05 -8.83 8.20
C VAL A 127 4.06 -9.90 9.30
N ALA A 128 2.89 -10.41 9.68
CA ALA A 128 2.79 -11.50 10.64
C ALA A 128 3.42 -12.79 10.09
N GLU A 129 3.15 -13.16 8.83
CA GLU A 129 3.76 -14.31 8.18
C GLU A 129 5.30 -14.18 8.09
N ALA A 130 5.81 -12.99 7.76
CA ALA A 130 7.26 -12.71 7.79
C ALA A 130 7.85 -12.93 9.19
N THR A 131 7.14 -12.44 10.22
CA THR A 131 7.56 -12.60 11.62
C THR A 131 7.57 -14.08 12.01
N VAL A 132 6.53 -14.84 11.66
CA VAL A 132 6.47 -16.29 11.89
C VAL A 132 7.63 -17.00 11.21
N GLN A 133 8.01 -16.61 9.99
CA GLN A 133 9.15 -17.19 9.30
C GLN A 133 10.47 -16.92 10.02
N VAL A 134 10.71 -15.68 10.46
CA VAL A 134 11.90 -15.32 11.25
C VAL A 134 11.97 -16.16 12.53
N LEU A 135 10.86 -16.29 13.26
CA LEU A 135 10.81 -17.08 14.49
C LEU A 135 11.07 -18.57 14.24
N LYS A 136 10.54 -19.14 13.15
CA LYS A 136 10.84 -20.52 12.74
C LYS A 136 12.33 -20.72 12.46
N GLN A 137 12.98 -19.76 11.80
CA GLN A 137 14.42 -19.80 11.54
C GLN A 137 15.27 -19.69 12.81
N CYS A 138 14.77 -19.01 13.86
CA CYS A 138 15.47 -18.89 15.13
C CYS A 138 15.50 -20.20 15.92
N GLY A 139 14.50 -21.08 15.75
CA GLY A 139 14.34 -22.27 16.59
C GLY A 139 14.14 -21.87 18.06
N ASP A 140 14.93 -22.47 18.96
CA ASP A 140 14.84 -22.20 20.40
C ASP A 140 15.66 -20.98 20.86
N ASP A 141 16.52 -20.41 20.01
CA ASP A 141 17.33 -19.23 20.33
C ASP A 141 16.59 -17.94 19.93
N LEU A 142 15.71 -17.47 20.82
CA LEU A 142 14.90 -16.26 20.62
C LEU A 142 15.58 -15.00 21.17
N THR A 143 16.91 -14.94 21.14
CA THR A 143 17.65 -13.73 21.52
C THR A 143 17.50 -12.63 20.46
N HIS A 144 17.58 -11.36 20.87
CA HIS A 144 17.55 -10.22 19.95
C HIS A 144 18.62 -10.35 18.84
N GLU A 145 19.83 -10.80 19.20
CA GLU A 145 20.92 -11.01 18.25
C GLU A 145 20.55 -12.05 17.18
N ASN A 146 20.02 -13.21 17.56
CA ASN A 146 19.63 -14.23 16.60
C ASN A 146 18.41 -13.80 15.77
N ILE A 147 17.41 -13.13 16.36
CA ILE A 147 16.26 -12.59 15.63
C ILE A 147 16.74 -11.62 14.53
N MET A 148 17.60 -10.66 14.87
CA MET A 148 18.12 -9.71 13.89
C MET A 148 18.99 -10.39 12.83
N LYS A 149 19.75 -11.43 13.21
CA LYS A 149 20.52 -12.25 12.26
C LYS A 149 19.60 -12.96 11.27
N GLN A 150 18.52 -13.60 11.71
CA GLN A 150 17.58 -14.30 10.82
C GLN A 150 16.78 -13.33 9.95
N ALA A 151 16.33 -12.20 10.52
CA ALA A 151 15.62 -11.15 9.78
C ALA A 151 16.48 -10.51 8.68
N ALA A 152 17.81 -10.48 8.86
CA ALA A 152 18.77 -10.00 7.86
C ALA A 152 19.24 -11.08 6.87
N ASN A 153 18.61 -12.26 6.83
CA ASN A 153 18.96 -13.36 5.92
C ASN A 153 17.70 -14.06 5.37
N LEU A 154 16.73 -13.28 4.90
CA LEU A 154 15.52 -13.80 4.26
C LEU A 154 15.70 -13.88 2.74
N ASP A 155 15.22 -14.96 2.14
CA ASP A 155 14.94 -15.10 0.69
C ASP A 155 13.73 -16.03 0.56
N ILE A 156 12.54 -15.43 0.61
CA ILE A 156 11.27 -16.16 0.70
C ILE A 156 10.20 -15.47 -0.13
N ALA A 157 9.30 -16.26 -0.72
CA ALA A 157 8.01 -15.76 -1.18
C ALA A 157 7.00 -15.93 -0.04
N LEU A 158 6.41 -14.83 0.43
CA LEU A 158 5.36 -14.88 1.44
C LEU A 158 3.99 -15.02 0.77
N PRO A 159 2.99 -15.62 1.46
CA PRO A 159 1.61 -15.61 0.99
C PRO A 159 1.14 -14.19 0.68
N MET A 160 0.19 -14.06 -0.24
CA MET A 160 -0.39 -12.77 -0.67
C MET A 160 0.55 -11.83 -1.43
N PHE A 161 1.83 -12.13 -1.63
CA PHE A 161 2.66 -11.35 -2.55
C PHE A 161 2.21 -11.52 -4.00
N LEU A 162 2.38 -10.48 -4.81
CA LEU A 162 2.21 -10.62 -6.25
C LEU A 162 3.22 -11.62 -6.82
N PRO A 163 2.86 -12.37 -7.88
CA PRO A 163 3.75 -13.34 -8.49
C PRO A 163 5.10 -12.72 -8.88
N GLY A 164 6.18 -13.39 -8.48
CA GLY A 164 7.56 -13.00 -8.79
C GLY A 164 8.18 -12.00 -7.81
N ILE A 165 7.44 -11.51 -6.81
CA ILE A 165 7.98 -10.64 -5.77
C ILE A 165 8.30 -11.46 -4.52
N LYS A 166 9.45 -11.19 -3.90
CA LYS A 166 9.90 -11.87 -2.69
C LYS A 166 10.26 -10.89 -1.58
N VAL A 167 10.40 -11.44 -0.37
CA VAL A 167 11.18 -10.81 0.69
C VAL A 167 12.64 -11.25 0.56
N LYS A 168 13.54 -10.28 0.44
CA LYS A 168 14.98 -10.51 0.37
C LYS A 168 15.71 -9.53 1.28
N THR A 169 16.52 -10.04 2.19
CA THR A 169 17.33 -9.22 3.11
C THR A 169 18.74 -9.79 3.24
N SER A 170 19.69 -8.92 3.58
CA SER A 170 21.08 -9.27 3.84
C SER A 170 21.63 -8.46 5.04
N PRO A 171 22.77 -8.85 5.62
CA PRO A 171 23.43 -8.05 6.66
C PRO A 171 23.82 -6.63 6.22
N THR A 172 23.82 -6.36 4.91
CA THR A 172 24.11 -5.04 4.32
C THR A 172 22.88 -4.34 3.75
N ASP A 173 21.72 -5.01 3.75
CA ASP A 173 20.48 -4.52 3.16
C ASP A 173 19.27 -5.07 3.91
N TYR A 174 18.67 -4.22 4.73
CA TYR A 174 17.53 -4.55 5.57
C TYR A 174 16.19 -4.18 4.91
N PHE A 175 16.18 -3.74 3.65
CA PHE A 175 14.96 -3.34 2.97
C PHE A 175 14.30 -4.57 2.33
N PRO A 176 13.19 -5.07 2.88
CA PRO A 176 12.76 -6.44 2.62
C PRO A 176 12.13 -6.66 1.25
N VAL A 177 11.53 -5.63 0.64
CA VAL A 177 10.75 -5.76 -0.61
C VAL A 177 11.13 -4.61 -1.53
N GLU A 178 11.81 -4.92 -2.62
CA GLU A 178 12.27 -3.93 -3.60
C GLU A 178 11.50 -3.96 -4.91
N ALA A 179 10.70 -5.01 -5.16
CA ALA A 179 9.83 -5.09 -6.30
C ALA A 179 8.37 -4.69 -5.99
N MET A 180 7.76 -4.01 -6.96
CA MET A 180 6.36 -3.55 -6.92
C MET A 180 5.74 -3.53 -8.32
N ARG A 181 4.41 -3.49 -8.42
CA ARG A 181 3.67 -3.23 -9.65
C ARG A 181 2.78 -2.00 -9.49
N LEU A 182 2.54 -1.30 -10.58
CA LEU A 182 1.60 -0.19 -10.58
C LEU A 182 0.16 -0.70 -10.57
N GLN A 183 -0.71 0.05 -9.91
CA GLN A 183 -2.15 -0.18 -9.87
C GLN A 183 -2.91 1.11 -10.11
N LYS A 184 -4.09 1.03 -10.72
CA LYS A 184 -4.98 2.15 -10.98
C LYS A 184 -6.36 1.87 -10.41
N PHE A 185 -6.93 2.83 -9.68
CA PHE A 185 -8.27 2.67 -9.14
C PHE A 185 -9.34 2.92 -10.22
N ASN A 186 -10.20 1.95 -10.48
CA ASN A 186 -11.22 2.04 -11.53
C ASN A 186 -12.55 2.67 -11.07
N GLY A 187 -12.69 2.93 -9.77
CA GLY A 187 -13.94 3.39 -9.11
C GLY A 187 -14.49 2.38 -8.11
N GLU A 188 -14.04 1.12 -8.17
CA GLU A 188 -14.48 0.02 -7.31
C GLU A 188 -13.29 -0.70 -6.68
N THR A 189 -12.30 -1.10 -7.49
CA THR A 189 -11.11 -1.84 -7.08
C THR A 189 -9.83 -1.27 -7.71
N TRP A 190 -8.69 -1.66 -7.16
CA TRP A 190 -7.40 -1.41 -7.78
C TRP A 190 -7.10 -2.45 -8.86
N GLN A 191 -6.68 -1.99 -10.04
CA GLN A 191 -6.29 -2.85 -11.16
C GLN A 191 -4.81 -2.71 -11.46
N LEU A 192 -4.09 -3.83 -11.41
CA LEU A 192 -2.66 -3.89 -11.73
C LEU A 192 -2.42 -3.59 -13.22
N PHE A 193 -1.34 -2.86 -13.52
CA PHE A 193 -0.89 -2.62 -14.89
C PHE A 193 0.63 -2.42 -14.96
N GLY A 194 1.18 -2.60 -16.16
CA GLY A 194 2.62 -2.54 -16.40
C GLY A 194 3.37 -3.76 -15.83
N ASP A 195 4.67 -3.78 -16.06
CA ASP A 195 5.58 -4.83 -15.57
C ASP A 195 5.98 -4.57 -14.11
N THR A 196 6.60 -5.56 -13.49
CA THR A 196 7.23 -5.41 -12.17
C THR A 196 8.39 -4.42 -12.25
N ILE A 197 8.42 -3.48 -11.31
CA ILE A 197 9.44 -2.45 -11.16
C ILE A 197 10.23 -2.77 -9.90
N GLY A 198 11.56 -2.74 -9.99
CA GLY A 198 12.47 -3.06 -8.88
C GLY A 198 13.32 -4.30 -9.16
N ASN A 199 14.29 -4.54 -8.29
CA ASN A 199 15.17 -5.70 -8.38
C ASN A 199 14.80 -6.66 -7.24
N ASP A 200 14.61 -7.94 -7.56
CA ASP A 200 14.65 -9.05 -6.59
C ASP A 200 15.69 -10.08 -7.06
#